data_AF-A0A7J3CJE8-F1
#
_entry.id   AF-A0A7J3CJE8-F1
#
_cell.length_a   1.000
_cell.length_b   1.000
_cell.length_c   1.000
_cell.angle_alpha   90.00
_cell.angle_beta   90.00
_cell.angle_gamma   90.00
#
_symmetry.space_group_name_H-M   'P 1'
#
loop_
_entity.id
_entity.type
_entity.pdbx_description
1 polymer ?
#
loop_
_entity_poly.entity_id
_entity_poly.type
_entity_poly.pdbx_seq_one_letter_code
_entity_poly.pdbx_strand_id
1 'polypeptide(L)'
;MEILFELSKNGNGRKRIFENGELQAIEDYNFFKEGALVFEFDKRMRITKQSFLFKENVYTILSKTIKFCKENRVNLKIKEVKKIEELKLPYKCPFCGKEELRLKIYKEIEEWKFKSIPVIPVVYCKNCKRESLYMSKEFLRNLVYEKRELFTEEEIASLELDEERFLKELRASIAAVFGKKKIGLVKFE
;
A
#
# COMPACT_ATOMS: atom_id res chain seq x y z
N MET A 1 3.24 -4.13 -13.59
CA MET A 1 2.54 -3.54 -12.44
C MET A 1 1.72 -4.65 -11.82
N GLU A 2 2.04 -5.06 -10.58
CA GLU A 2 1.17 -5.95 -9.80
C GLU A 2 0.42 -5.07 -8.79
N ILE A 3 -0.92 -5.17 -8.76
CA ILE A 3 -1.77 -4.42 -7.83
C ILE A 3 -2.36 -5.41 -6.83
N LEU A 4 -2.04 -5.24 -5.55
CA LEU A 4 -2.59 -6.07 -4.49
C LEU A 4 -3.78 -5.34 -3.84
N PHE A 5 -4.94 -5.98 -3.85
CA PHE A 5 -6.13 -5.56 -3.14
C PHE A 5 -6.26 -6.39 -1.86
N GLU A 6 -6.31 -5.75 -0.70
CA GLU A 6 -6.61 -6.43 0.57
C GLU A 6 -8.02 -6.10 1.07
N LEU A 7 -8.64 -7.13 1.64
CA LEU A 7 -10.03 -7.19 2.09
C LEU A 7 -10.08 -7.35 3.61
N SER A 8 -10.49 -6.29 4.32
CA SER A 8 -10.67 -6.37 5.77
C SER A 8 -11.85 -7.29 6.11
N LYS A 9 -11.67 -8.11 7.13
CA LYS A 9 -12.56 -9.23 7.39
C LYS A 9 -13.77 -8.80 8.22
N ASN A 10 -14.88 -8.47 7.57
CA ASN A 10 -16.24 -8.58 8.14
C ASN A 10 -17.38 -8.46 7.10
N GLY A 11 -17.33 -9.20 5.99
CA GLY A 11 -18.41 -9.30 5.00
C GLY A 11 -18.09 -10.36 3.94
N ASN A 12 -19.04 -11.25 3.63
CA ASN A 12 -18.81 -12.43 2.76
C ASN A 12 -18.47 -12.01 1.31
N GLY A 13 -17.76 -12.80 0.48
CA GLY A 13 -17.12 -12.25 -0.75
C GLY A 13 -17.50 -12.76 -2.17
N ARG A 14 -17.79 -11.84 -3.12
CA ARG A 14 -18.20 -12.18 -4.52
C ARG A 14 -17.10 -12.99 -5.23
N LYS A 15 -17.46 -14.16 -5.77
CA LYS A 15 -16.59 -15.01 -6.59
C LYS A 15 -16.80 -14.68 -8.07
N ARG A 16 -15.72 -14.40 -8.80
CA ARG A 16 -15.75 -14.13 -10.25
C ARG A 16 -15.10 -15.30 -10.98
N ILE A 17 -15.85 -15.95 -11.85
CA ILE A 17 -15.38 -17.10 -12.63
C ILE A 17 -14.99 -16.58 -14.01
N PHE A 18 -13.73 -16.83 -14.39
CA PHE A 18 -13.19 -16.48 -15.69
C PHE A 18 -12.83 -17.75 -16.47
N GLU A 19 -13.26 -17.82 -17.72
CA GLU A 19 -12.94 -18.91 -18.64
C GLU A 19 -12.52 -18.31 -19.98
N ASN A 20 -11.40 -18.76 -20.54
CA ASN A 20 -10.79 -18.21 -21.77
C ASN A 20 -10.59 -16.67 -21.78
N GLY A 21 -10.45 -16.05 -20.60
CA GLY A 21 -10.27 -14.59 -20.47
C GLY A 21 -11.57 -13.78 -20.49
N GLU A 22 -12.72 -14.44 -20.47
CA GLU A 22 -14.05 -13.82 -20.37
C GLU A 22 -14.69 -14.10 -19.01
N LEU A 23 -15.44 -13.11 -18.50
CA LEU A 23 -16.12 -13.20 -17.21
C LEU A 23 -17.43 -13.98 -17.41
N GLN A 24 -17.43 -15.25 -17.05
CA GLN A 24 -18.58 -16.15 -17.22
C GLN A 24 -19.66 -15.91 -16.16
N ALA A 25 -19.26 -15.65 -14.91
CA ALA A 25 -20.20 -15.45 -13.81
C ALA A 25 -19.67 -14.53 -12.70
N ILE A 26 -20.59 -13.84 -12.04
CA ILE A 26 -20.39 -13.18 -10.75
C ILE A 26 -21.33 -13.87 -9.75
N GLU A 27 -20.77 -14.64 -8.82
CA GLU A 27 -21.52 -15.18 -7.68
C GLU A 27 -21.47 -14.18 -6.53
N ASP A 28 -22.63 -13.82 -5.97
CA ASP A 28 -22.78 -12.68 -5.07
C ASP A 28 -22.53 -13.01 -3.59
N TYR A 29 -21.50 -12.37 -3.02
CA TYR A 29 -21.43 -12.04 -1.60
C TYR A 29 -20.78 -10.64 -1.37
N ASN A 30 -21.20 -9.88 -0.37
CA ASN A 30 -20.82 -8.45 -0.12
C ASN A 30 -19.37 -8.19 0.37
N PHE A 31 -18.34 -8.36 -0.48
CA PHE A 31 -16.93 -8.50 -0.04
C PHE A 31 -16.35 -7.30 0.75
N PHE A 32 -16.62 -6.08 0.27
CA PHE A 32 -16.15 -4.85 0.90
C PHE A 32 -17.28 -4.31 1.78
N LYS A 33 -17.15 -4.39 3.11
CA LYS A 33 -18.17 -3.84 4.02
C LYS A 33 -18.09 -2.31 4.08
N GLU A 34 -16.85 -1.81 4.25
CA GLU A 34 -16.47 -0.40 4.40
C GLU A 34 -15.53 0.03 3.25
N GLY A 35 -14.51 -0.78 2.95
CA GLY A 35 -13.58 -0.49 1.85
C GLY A 35 -12.49 -1.54 1.65
N ALA A 36 -11.44 -1.15 0.94
CA ALA A 36 -10.23 -1.93 0.66
C ALA A 36 -8.98 -1.11 0.92
N LEU A 37 -7.95 -1.72 1.52
CA LEU A 37 -6.62 -1.14 1.51
C LEU A 37 -5.89 -1.61 0.24
N VAL A 38 -5.40 -0.65 -0.54
CA VAL A 38 -4.74 -0.89 -1.83
C VAL A 38 -3.30 -0.46 -1.75
N PHE A 39 -2.42 -1.36 -2.18
CA PHE A 39 -0.99 -1.10 -2.31
C PHE A 39 -0.60 -1.20 -3.78
N GLU A 40 0.08 -0.17 -4.27
CA GLU A 40 0.67 -0.16 -5.60
C GLU A 40 2.17 -0.48 -5.50
N PHE A 41 2.65 -1.32 -6.41
CA PHE A 41 4.03 -1.79 -6.44
C PHE A 41 4.71 -1.53 -7.78
N ASP A 42 5.96 -1.08 -7.73
CA ASP A 42 6.79 -0.97 -8.92
C ASP A 42 7.29 -2.35 -9.42
N LYS A 43 8.05 -2.36 -10.51
CA LYS A 43 8.66 -3.57 -11.09
C LYS A 43 9.68 -4.29 -10.19
N ARG A 44 10.08 -3.69 -9.05
CA ARG A 44 10.98 -4.25 -8.04
C ARG A 44 10.23 -4.69 -6.78
N MET A 45 8.89 -4.67 -6.76
CA MET A 45 8.02 -4.85 -5.59
C MET A 45 8.15 -3.77 -4.51
N ARG A 46 8.62 -2.56 -4.86
CA ARG A 46 8.69 -1.43 -3.94
C ARG A 46 7.30 -0.83 -3.83
N ILE A 47 6.82 -0.60 -2.61
CA ILE A 47 5.55 0.10 -2.40
C ILE A 47 5.74 1.53 -2.91
N THR A 48 4.95 1.92 -3.90
CA THR A 48 4.94 3.27 -4.46
C THR A 48 3.80 4.09 -3.90
N LYS A 49 2.72 3.44 -3.45
CA LYS A 49 1.54 4.08 -2.88
C LYS A 49 0.75 3.12 -2.00
N GLN A 50 0.09 3.70 -1.00
CA GLN A 50 -0.91 3.03 -0.16
C GLN A 50 -2.14 3.95 -0.11
N SER A 51 -3.32 3.41 -0.39
CA SER A 51 -4.57 4.18 -0.35
C SER A 51 -5.72 3.32 0.18
N PHE A 52 -6.67 3.94 0.90
CA PHE A 52 -7.92 3.28 1.29
C PHE A 52 -9.03 3.68 0.32
N LEU A 53 -9.66 2.69 -0.29
CA LEU A 53 -10.78 2.87 -1.20
C LEU A 53 -12.09 2.50 -0.49
N PHE A 54 -13.01 3.45 -0.40
CA PHE A 54 -14.37 3.19 0.07
C PHE A 54 -15.10 2.22 -0.87
N LYS A 55 -15.96 1.37 -0.31
CA LYS A 55 -16.70 0.30 -0.99
C LYS A 55 -17.27 0.69 -2.36
N GLU A 56 -17.85 1.87 -2.47
CA GLU A 56 -18.48 2.41 -3.70
C GLU A 56 -17.44 2.64 -4.80
N ASN A 57 -16.25 3.09 -4.40
CA ASN A 57 -15.11 3.35 -5.29
C ASN A 57 -14.34 2.08 -5.62
N VAL A 58 -14.28 1.08 -4.73
CA VAL A 58 -13.55 -0.18 -4.95
C VAL A 58 -14.03 -0.88 -6.22
N TYR A 59 -15.34 -1.08 -6.39
CA TYR A 59 -15.87 -1.75 -7.58
C TYR A 59 -15.59 -0.97 -8.88
N THR A 60 -15.66 0.36 -8.81
CA THR A 60 -15.40 1.28 -9.93
C THR A 60 -13.92 1.30 -10.34
N ILE A 61 -13.01 1.23 -9.37
CA ILE A 61 -11.56 1.19 -9.62
C ILE A 61 -11.17 -0.20 -10.12
N LEU A 62 -11.66 -1.27 -9.49
CA LEU A 62 -11.45 -2.65 -9.96
C LEU A 62 -11.92 -2.87 -11.40
N SER A 63 -13.10 -2.36 -11.79
CA SER A 63 -13.61 -2.52 -13.16
C SER A 63 -12.76 -1.76 -14.18
N LYS A 64 -12.36 -0.51 -13.87
CA LYS A 64 -11.41 0.28 -14.69
C LYS A 64 -10.07 -0.42 -14.83
N THR A 65 -9.49 -0.93 -13.74
CA THR A 65 -8.21 -1.66 -13.76
C THR A 65 -8.30 -2.94 -14.58
N ILE A 66 -9.37 -3.75 -14.42
CA ILE A 66 -9.58 -4.97 -15.22
C ILE A 66 -9.70 -4.62 -16.71
N LYS A 67 -10.47 -3.58 -17.05
CA LYS A 67 -10.62 -3.10 -18.44
C LYS A 67 -9.27 -2.67 -19.03
N PHE A 68 -8.55 -1.79 -18.34
CA PHE A 68 -7.22 -1.34 -18.77
C PHE A 68 -6.25 -2.52 -18.97
N CYS A 69 -6.22 -3.47 -18.05
CA CYS A 69 -5.37 -4.65 -18.15
C CYS A 69 -5.75 -5.54 -19.35
N LYS A 70 -7.04 -5.73 -19.66
CA LYS A 70 -7.49 -6.46 -20.87
C LYS A 70 -7.08 -5.73 -22.15
N GLU A 71 -7.31 -4.43 -22.23
CA GLU A 71 -6.97 -3.59 -23.40
C GLU A 71 -5.46 -3.55 -23.67
N ASN A 72 -4.63 -3.49 -22.62
CA ASN A 72 -3.18 -3.39 -22.72
C ASN A 72 -2.45 -4.75 -22.60
N ARG A 73 -3.18 -5.87 -22.61
CA ARG A 73 -2.64 -7.24 -22.45
C ARG A 73 -1.74 -7.41 -21.21
N VAL A 74 -2.07 -6.71 -20.12
CA VAL A 74 -1.35 -6.79 -18.85
C VAL A 74 -1.96 -7.91 -18.01
N ASN A 75 -1.15 -8.88 -17.59
CA ASN A 75 -1.57 -9.94 -16.69
C ASN A 75 -1.90 -9.39 -15.29
N LEU A 76 -3.19 -9.21 -15.01
CA LEU A 76 -3.68 -8.83 -13.69
C LEU A 76 -3.88 -10.07 -12.81
N LYS A 77 -3.21 -10.12 -11.65
CA LYS A 77 -3.45 -11.12 -10.61
C LYS A 77 -4.17 -10.48 -9.43
N ILE A 78 -5.42 -10.87 -9.21
CA ILE A 78 -6.16 -10.53 -7.98
C ILE A 78 -6.11 -11.76 -7.06
N LYS A 79 -5.59 -11.61 -5.85
CA LYS A 79 -5.52 -12.69 -4.85
C LYS A 79 -6.39 -12.33 -3.65
N GLU A 80 -7.36 -13.18 -3.32
CA GLU A 80 -8.08 -13.12 -2.05
C GLU A 80 -7.16 -13.62 -0.90
N VAL A 81 -7.09 -12.87 0.20
CA VAL A 81 -6.18 -13.13 1.33
C VAL A 81 -7.01 -13.40 2.61
N LYS A 82 -7.49 -14.65 2.77
CA LYS A 82 -8.46 -15.10 3.81
C LYS A 82 -8.00 -14.96 5.27
N LYS A 83 -6.70 -14.95 5.45
CA LYS A 83 -5.94 -14.49 6.62
C LYS A 83 -4.81 -13.65 6.04
N ILE A 84 -4.36 -12.63 6.77
CA ILE A 84 -3.19 -11.82 6.42
C ILE A 84 -1.95 -12.71 6.49
N GLU A 85 -1.73 -13.50 5.44
CA GLU A 85 -0.43 -14.07 5.10
C GLU A 85 0.40 -12.97 4.45
N GLU A 86 0.73 -11.99 5.30
CA GLU A 86 1.97 -11.23 5.31
C GLU A 86 2.70 -11.28 3.95
N LEU A 87 2.48 -10.26 3.12
CA LEU A 87 3.08 -10.21 1.79
C LEU A 87 4.61 -10.29 1.91
N LYS A 88 5.23 -11.36 1.39
CA LYS A 88 6.69 -11.46 1.31
C LYS A 88 7.21 -10.41 0.36
N LEU A 89 7.98 -9.47 0.90
CA LEU A 89 8.78 -8.54 0.12
C LEU A 89 10.11 -9.24 -0.27
N PRO A 90 10.65 -9.00 -1.48
CA PRO A 90 11.89 -9.64 -1.95
C PRO A 90 13.16 -9.01 -1.34
N TYR A 91 13.05 -8.34 -0.19
CA TYR A 91 14.13 -7.57 0.42
C TYR A 91 14.71 -8.25 1.65
N LYS A 92 16.01 -8.02 1.84
CA LYS A 92 16.73 -8.39 3.06
C LYS A 92 16.35 -7.44 4.19
N CYS A 93 16.17 -7.98 5.39
CA CYS A 93 15.97 -7.18 6.59
C CYS A 93 17.22 -6.34 6.89
N PRO A 94 17.13 -5.01 7.08
CA PRO A 94 18.30 -4.16 7.31
C PRO A 94 19.00 -4.44 8.66
N PHE A 95 18.34 -5.15 9.58
CA PHE A 95 18.89 -5.47 10.91
C PHE A 95 19.49 -6.87 11.02
N CYS A 96 19.16 -7.81 10.12
CA CYS A 96 19.62 -9.20 10.23
C CYS A 96 19.94 -9.89 8.89
N GLY A 97 19.89 -9.17 7.77
CA GLY A 97 20.27 -9.66 6.44
C GLY A 97 19.34 -10.70 5.80
N LYS A 98 18.41 -11.32 6.55
CA LYS A 98 17.55 -12.39 6.03
C LYS A 98 16.37 -11.89 5.19
N GLU A 99 16.01 -12.65 4.15
CA GLU A 99 14.92 -12.38 3.20
C GLU A 99 13.54 -12.80 3.72
N GLU A 100 13.25 -12.33 4.93
CA GLU A 100 12.02 -12.59 5.66
C GLU A 100 11.25 -11.31 6.02
N LEU A 101 11.42 -10.26 5.21
CA LEU A 101 10.57 -9.07 5.32
C LEU A 101 9.15 -9.37 4.84
N ARG A 102 8.21 -8.70 5.49
CA ARG A 102 6.78 -8.89 5.37
C ARG A 102 6.06 -7.56 5.52
N LEU A 103 5.07 -7.28 4.67
CA LEU A 103 4.16 -6.16 4.89
C LEU A 103 3.23 -6.49 6.08
N LYS A 104 3.12 -5.59 7.03
CA LYS A 104 2.22 -5.67 8.19
C LYS A 104 0.98 -4.83 7.91
N ILE A 105 -0.16 -5.49 7.78
CA ILE A 105 -1.46 -4.83 7.62
C ILE A 105 -2.23 -4.92 8.96
N TYR A 106 -2.75 -3.78 9.41
CA TYR A 106 -3.51 -3.68 10.65
C TYR A 106 -4.99 -3.96 10.37
N LYS A 107 -5.58 -4.89 11.12
CA LYS A 107 -6.96 -5.35 10.91
C LYS A 107 -8.04 -4.38 11.38
N GLU A 108 -7.68 -3.53 12.35
CA GLU A 108 -8.57 -2.60 13.03
C GLU A 108 -8.06 -1.19 12.75
N ILE A 109 -8.72 -0.50 11.81
CA ILE A 109 -8.48 0.91 11.54
C ILE A 109 -9.85 1.53 11.34
N GLU A 110 -10.21 2.49 12.20
CA GLU A 110 -11.48 3.19 12.10
C GLU A 110 -11.55 4.02 10.82
N GLU A 111 -12.64 3.86 10.08
CA GLU A 111 -12.84 4.35 8.71
C GLU A 111 -12.58 5.87 8.53
N TRP A 112 -12.92 6.67 9.55
CA TRP A 112 -12.72 8.12 9.53
C TRP A 112 -11.24 8.55 9.51
N LYS A 113 -10.32 7.72 10.02
CA LYS A 113 -8.89 8.05 10.11
C LYS A 113 -8.22 8.08 8.73
N PHE A 114 -8.73 7.33 7.75
CA PHE A 114 -8.09 7.20 6.43
C PHE A 114 -8.32 8.35 5.45
N LYS A 115 -9.41 9.14 5.57
CA LYS A 115 -9.68 10.22 4.60
C LYS A 115 -8.68 11.37 4.73
N SER A 116 -8.35 11.74 5.97
CA SER A 116 -7.52 12.89 6.31
C SER A 116 -6.08 12.54 6.71
N ILE A 117 -5.81 11.32 7.20
CA ILE A 117 -4.48 10.96 7.73
C ILE A 117 -3.75 10.04 6.76
N PRO A 118 -2.54 10.39 6.29
CA PRO A 118 -1.73 9.49 5.47
C PRO A 118 -1.22 8.32 6.32
N VAL A 119 -1.34 7.11 5.78
CA VAL A 119 -0.88 5.89 6.46
C VAL A 119 0.38 5.37 5.81
N ILE A 120 1.45 5.29 6.61
CA ILE A 120 2.76 4.79 6.19
C ILE A 120 2.77 3.25 6.33
N PRO A 121 3.19 2.49 5.30
CA PRO A 121 3.26 1.05 5.40
C PRO A 121 4.30 0.62 6.44
N VAL A 122 3.95 -0.36 7.27
CA VAL A 122 4.87 -0.97 8.23
C VAL A 122 5.33 -2.31 7.68
N VAL A 123 6.64 -2.53 7.67
CA VAL A 123 7.23 -3.84 7.40
C VAL A 123 7.74 -4.46 8.67
N TYR A 124 7.62 -5.79 8.78
CA TYR A 124 8.14 -6.55 9.90
C TYR A 124 9.03 -7.69 9.38
N CYS A 125 10.03 -8.10 10.16
CA CYS A 125 10.89 -9.24 9.82
C CYS A 125 10.49 -10.50 10.58
N LYS A 126 10.15 -11.58 9.87
CA LYS A 126 9.78 -12.86 10.51
C LYS A 126 10.93 -13.47 11.32
N ASN A 127 12.19 -13.25 10.93
CA ASN A 127 13.37 -13.72 11.65
C ASN A 127 13.65 -12.92 12.93
N CYS A 128 13.96 -11.61 12.83
CA CYS A 128 14.40 -10.82 13.98
C CYS A 128 13.27 -10.07 14.73
N LYS A 129 12.01 -10.25 14.31
CA LYS A 129 10.79 -9.65 14.87
C LYS A 129 10.74 -8.12 14.93
N ARG A 130 11.73 -7.42 14.37
CA ARG A 130 11.73 -5.95 14.30
C ARG A 130 10.72 -5.44 13.28
N GLU A 131 10.05 -4.35 13.65
CA GLU A 131 9.14 -3.58 12.82
C GLU A 131 9.83 -2.29 12.36
N SER A 132 9.47 -1.81 11.17
CA SER A 132 10.01 -0.57 10.61
C SER A 132 9.08 0.06 9.58
N LEU A 133 9.20 1.36 9.40
CA LEU A 133 8.47 2.10 8.39
C LEU A 133 9.04 1.84 6.98
N TYR A 134 8.16 1.63 6.01
CA TYR A 134 8.49 1.62 4.60
C TYR A 134 8.35 3.03 4.03
N MET A 135 9.45 3.66 3.62
CA MET A 135 9.47 5.03 3.10
C MET A 135 10.47 5.17 1.94
N SER A 136 10.17 4.55 0.80
CA SER A 136 10.93 4.74 -0.45
C SER A 136 10.85 6.21 -0.92
N LYS A 137 11.80 6.68 -1.75
CA LYS A 137 11.76 8.05 -2.32
C LYS A 137 10.45 8.28 -3.09
N GLU A 138 10.06 7.28 -3.88
CA GLU A 138 8.84 7.26 -4.69
C GLU A 138 7.56 7.28 -3.84
N PHE A 139 7.49 6.51 -2.74
CA PHE A 139 6.36 6.57 -1.81
C PHE A 139 6.22 7.94 -1.15
N LEU A 140 7.31 8.52 -0.66
CA LEU A 140 7.27 9.84 -0.01
C LEU A 140 6.91 10.95 -1.02
N ARG A 141 7.41 10.86 -2.26
CA ARG A 141 7.04 11.78 -3.35
C ARG A 141 5.54 11.71 -3.65
N ASN A 142 5.00 10.51 -3.83
CA ASN A 142 3.58 10.32 -4.13
C ASN A 142 2.69 10.78 -2.96
N LEU A 143 3.11 10.50 -1.72
CA LEU A 143 2.47 11.02 -0.51
C LEU A 143 2.34 12.55 -0.54
N VAL A 144 3.42 13.28 -0.88
CA VAL A 144 3.40 14.75 -0.87
C VAL A 144 2.50 15.32 -1.98
N TYR A 145 2.53 14.73 -3.19
CA TYR A 145 1.65 15.18 -4.29
C TYR A 145 0.18 14.85 -4.07
N GLU A 146 -0.14 13.66 -3.54
CA GLU A 146 -1.52 13.24 -3.27
C GLU A 146 -2.13 13.89 -2.02
N LYS A 147 -1.27 14.42 -1.13
CA LYS A 147 -1.64 15.08 0.12
C LYS A 147 -1.03 16.46 0.26
N ARG A 148 -1.00 17.23 -0.85
CA ARG A 148 -0.45 18.60 -0.89
C ARG A 148 -1.11 19.53 0.14
N GLU A 149 -2.35 19.26 0.55
CA GLU A 149 -3.07 19.97 1.60
C GLU A 149 -2.48 19.83 3.01
N LEU A 150 -1.54 18.90 3.23
CA LEU A 150 -0.88 18.67 4.51
C LEU A 150 0.46 19.41 4.67
N PHE A 151 0.91 20.14 3.63
CA PHE A 151 2.21 20.80 3.56
C PHE A 151 2.05 22.30 3.35
N THR A 152 2.98 23.10 3.87
CA THR A 152 2.97 24.56 3.64
C THR A 152 3.45 24.91 2.23
N GLU A 153 3.20 26.15 1.80
CA GLU A 153 3.71 26.63 0.51
C GLU A 153 5.25 26.63 0.48
N GLU A 154 5.94 26.90 1.61
CA GLU A 154 7.39 26.81 1.69
C GLU A 154 7.90 25.35 1.62
N GLU A 155 7.19 24.40 2.23
CA GLU A 155 7.52 22.98 2.13
C GLU A 155 7.40 22.47 0.68
N ILE A 156 6.36 22.89 -0.04
CA ILE A 156 6.19 22.51 -1.45
C ILE A 156 7.22 23.23 -2.35
N ALA A 157 7.53 24.50 -2.11
CA ALA A 157 8.62 25.18 -2.82
C ALA A 157 9.98 24.51 -2.57
N SER A 158 10.22 23.98 -1.36
CA SER A 158 11.41 23.20 -1.01
C SER A 158 11.50 21.87 -1.78
N LEU A 159 10.38 21.15 -1.94
CA LEU A 159 10.29 19.96 -2.81
C LEU A 159 10.66 20.28 -4.27
N GLU A 160 10.19 21.40 -4.80
CA GLU A 160 10.43 21.82 -6.18
C GLU A 160 11.88 22.31 -6.40
N LEU A 161 12.53 22.87 -5.37
CA LEU A 161 13.92 23.35 -5.39
C LEU A 161 14.97 22.23 -5.20
N ASP A 162 14.79 21.36 -4.19
CA ASP A 162 15.69 20.25 -3.86
C ASP A 162 14.90 19.06 -3.31
N GLU A 163 14.30 18.30 -4.23
CA GLU A 163 13.49 17.12 -3.94
C GLU A 163 14.24 16.07 -3.08
N GLU A 164 15.56 15.94 -3.24
CA GLU A 164 16.32 14.95 -2.50
C GLU A 164 16.53 15.34 -1.03
N ARG A 165 16.90 16.60 -0.80
CA ARG A 165 16.99 17.15 0.55
C ARG A 165 15.62 17.16 1.22
N PHE A 166 14.58 17.65 0.55
CA PHE A 166 13.23 17.69 1.10
C PHE A 166 12.74 16.30 1.53
N LEU A 167 12.84 15.29 0.65
CA LEU A 167 12.38 13.93 1.00
C LEU A 167 13.25 13.25 2.07
N LYS A 168 14.51 13.66 2.22
CA LYS A 168 15.39 13.23 3.32
C LYS A 168 14.97 13.86 4.65
N GLU A 169 14.64 15.15 4.66
CA GLU A 169 14.13 15.89 5.83
C GLU A 169 12.75 15.36 6.24
N LEU A 170 11.80 15.20 5.30
CA LEU A 170 10.49 14.59 5.54
C LEU A 170 10.60 13.19 6.15
N ARG A 171 11.49 12.33 5.61
CA ARG A 171 11.74 10.99 6.17
C ARG A 171 12.24 11.08 7.62
N ALA A 172 13.09 12.05 7.95
CA ALA A 172 13.61 12.25 9.30
C ALA A 172 12.53 12.78 10.26
N SER A 173 11.66 13.71 9.82
CA SER A 173 10.53 14.20 10.59
C SER A 173 9.53 13.10 10.94
N ILE A 174 9.15 12.28 9.96
CA ILE A 174 8.32 11.09 10.19
C ILE A 174 9.03 10.13 11.16
N ALA A 175 10.32 9.88 10.97
CA ALA A 175 11.09 9.02 11.87
C ALA A 175 11.12 9.53 13.32
N ALA A 176 11.20 10.84 13.55
CA ALA A 176 11.20 11.44 14.88
C ALA A 176 9.85 11.24 15.60
N VAL A 177 8.74 11.35 14.86
CA VAL A 177 7.37 11.09 15.38
C VAL A 177 7.21 9.62 15.78
N PHE A 178 7.58 8.68 14.90
CA PHE A 178 7.40 7.23 15.14
C PHE A 178 8.52 6.57 15.94
N GLY A 179 9.71 7.18 16.06
CA GLY A 179 10.84 6.66 16.85
C GLY A 179 10.49 6.53 18.34
N LYS A 180 9.63 7.42 18.85
CA LYS A 180 9.03 7.34 20.19
C LYS A 180 8.21 6.06 20.42
N LYS A 181 7.84 5.33 19.36
CA LYS A 181 7.10 4.06 19.40
C LYS A 181 7.99 2.81 19.20
N LYS A 182 9.32 2.95 19.22
CA LYS A 182 10.31 1.88 18.98
C LYS A 182 10.23 1.25 17.57
N ILE A 183 9.65 1.96 16.60
CA ILE A 183 9.58 1.53 15.20
C ILE A 183 10.86 1.99 14.48
N GLY A 184 11.54 1.08 13.79
CA GLY A 184 12.76 1.39 13.04
C GLY A 184 12.52 2.05 11.68
N LEU A 185 13.59 2.44 11.01
CA LEU A 185 13.57 2.81 9.59
C LEU A 185 14.23 1.71 8.76
N VAL A 186 13.68 1.45 7.56
CA VAL A 186 14.40 0.70 6.54
C VAL A 186 14.81 1.63 5.39
N LYS A 187 16.08 1.57 5.01
CA LYS A 187 16.52 2.01 3.69
C LYS A 187 16.29 0.88 2.69
N PHE A 188 15.55 1.16 1.62
CA PHE A 188 15.46 0.32 0.44
C PHE A 188 16.07 1.11 -0.71
N GLU A 189 17.16 0.60 -1.28
CA GLU A 189 17.89 1.15 -2.44
C GLU A 189 17.49 0.36 -3.70
#